data_AF-A0A6G0IF37-F1
#
_entry.id   AF-A0A6G0IF37-F1
#
_cell.length_a   1.000
_cell.length_b   1.000
_cell.length_c   1.000
_cell.angle_alpha   90.00
_cell.angle_beta   90.00
_cell.angle_gamma   90.00
#
_symmetry.space_group_name_H-M   'P 1'
#
loop_
_entity.id
_entity.type
_entity.pdbx_description
1 polymer ?
#
loop_
_entity_poly.entity_id
_entity_poly.type
_entity_poly.pdbx_seq_one_letter_code
_entity_poly.pdbx_strand_id
1 'polypeptide(L)'
;MMKSVGRNQESWALDLELEDLKLLCPDGTEAGLDEYERCHLAAVPTNAVVVRTENRCRVWKYLERLQNAFGNATEGFSLFSSAGYGESDLLFSDGTHHLQRVVGSYTSWLGPTYTTMLQAFECEGVFISAGTGDGTDGRQFDRRLRGESGGEEKG
;
A
#
# COMPACT_ATOMS: atom_id res chain seq x y z
N MET A 1 -3.53 20.26 -5.77
CA MET A 1 -4.93 20.63 -6.08
C MET A 1 -5.54 19.56 -6.97
N MET A 2 -6.31 18.64 -6.39
CA MET A 2 -7.12 17.68 -7.14
C MET A 2 -8.38 18.40 -7.62
N LYS A 3 -8.56 18.51 -8.94
CA LYS A 3 -9.81 19.00 -9.54
C LYS A 3 -10.46 17.86 -10.31
N SER A 4 -11.61 17.37 -9.85
CA SER A 4 -12.48 16.45 -10.61
C SER A 4 -13.61 17.18 -11.35
N VAL A 5 -13.63 18.51 -11.33
CA VAL A 5 -14.64 19.29 -12.07
C VAL A 5 -14.48 19.03 -13.58
N GLY A 6 -15.47 18.37 -14.18
CA GLY A 6 -15.66 18.29 -15.64
C GLY A 6 -14.75 17.33 -16.44
N ARG A 7 -14.06 16.38 -15.79
CA ARG A 7 -13.26 15.36 -16.52
C ARG A 7 -14.07 14.13 -16.96
N ASN A 8 -15.12 13.79 -16.21
CA ASN A 8 -16.02 12.69 -16.53
C ASN A 8 -17.26 13.23 -17.28
N GLN A 9 -17.55 12.71 -18.47
CA GLN A 9 -18.68 13.15 -19.31
C GLN A 9 -19.95 12.34 -19.10
N GLU A 10 -19.93 11.36 -18.19
CA GLU A 10 -21.09 10.56 -17.84
C GLU A 10 -22.16 11.42 -17.14
N SER A 11 -23.43 11.21 -17.49
CA SER A 11 -24.55 12.06 -17.06
C SER A 11 -24.71 12.15 -15.55
N TRP A 12 -24.39 11.09 -14.81
CA TRP A 12 -24.47 11.06 -13.34
C TRP A 12 -23.41 11.94 -12.65
N ALA A 13 -22.33 12.30 -13.36
CA ALA A 13 -21.18 13.01 -12.81
C ALA A 13 -21.14 14.50 -13.24
N LEU A 14 -22.04 14.93 -14.13
CA LEU A 14 -21.99 16.27 -14.74
C LEU A 14 -22.21 17.40 -13.72
N ASP A 15 -23.09 17.17 -12.75
CA ASP A 15 -23.49 18.17 -11.74
C ASP A 15 -22.79 17.93 -10.38
N LEU A 16 -21.74 17.10 -10.34
CA LEU A 16 -21.02 16.78 -9.09
C LEU A 16 -19.92 17.82 -8.83
N GLU A 17 -20.04 18.55 -7.72
CA GLU A 17 -18.99 19.48 -7.25
C GLU A 17 -18.03 18.77 -6.27
N LEU A 18 -16.81 19.29 -6.11
CA LEU A 18 -15.83 18.71 -5.18
C LEU A 18 -16.26 18.92 -3.73
N GLU A 19 -16.97 20.01 -3.48
CA GLU A 19 -17.50 20.44 -2.22
C GLU A 19 -18.61 19.52 -1.70
N ASP A 20 -19.26 18.76 -2.59
CA ASP A 20 -20.25 17.74 -2.25
C ASP A 20 -19.63 16.44 -1.73
N LEU A 21 -18.30 16.31 -1.85
CA LEU A 21 -17.56 15.09 -1.52
C LEU A 21 -16.68 15.30 -0.29
N LYS A 22 -16.51 14.22 0.48
CA LYS A 22 -15.66 14.21 1.67
C LYS A 22 -14.86 12.93 1.77
N LEU A 23 -13.75 13.00 2.50
CA LEU A 23 -12.97 11.83 2.91
C LEU A 23 -13.53 11.29 4.23
N LEU A 24 -13.52 9.97 4.36
CA LEU A 24 -13.80 9.29 5.63
C LEU A 24 -12.48 8.93 6.30
N CYS A 25 -12.29 9.42 7.52
CA CYS A 25 -11.05 9.25 8.26
C CYS A 25 -11.10 8.00 9.15
N PRO A 26 -9.95 7.35 9.44
CA PRO A 26 -9.91 6.18 10.32
C PRO A 26 -10.39 6.44 11.76
N ASP A 27 -10.37 7.69 12.23
CA ASP A 27 -10.88 8.08 13.54
C ASP A 27 -12.40 8.30 13.58
N GLY A 28 -13.09 8.04 12.46
CA GLY A 28 -14.54 8.21 12.31
C GLY A 28 -14.97 9.63 11.97
N THR A 29 -14.02 10.56 11.80
CA THR A 29 -14.32 11.92 11.34
C THR A 29 -14.40 12.01 9.81
N GLU A 30 -14.87 13.16 9.32
CA GLU A 30 -14.85 13.51 7.90
C GLU A 30 -13.88 14.66 7.66
N ALA A 31 -13.23 14.68 6.50
CA ALA A 31 -12.30 15.75 6.10
C ALA A 31 -12.53 16.20 4.65
N GLY A 32 -12.05 17.39 4.31
CA GLY A 32 -12.02 17.88 2.93
C GLY A 32 -11.13 17.02 2.03
N LEU A 33 -11.42 17.01 0.72
CA LEU A 33 -10.65 16.21 -0.25
C LEU A 33 -9.17 16.61 -0.36
N ASP A 34 -8.82 17.84 0.02
CA ASP A 34 -7.44 18.35 0.05
C ASP A 34 -6.64 17.84 1.25
N GLU A 35 -7.30 17.25 2.25
CA GLU A 35 -6.67 16.77 3.49
C GLU A 35 -6.25 15.29 3.40
N TYR A 36 -6.18 14.69 2.20
CA TYR A 36 -5.88 13.27 1.98
C TYR A 36 -4.56 12.81 2.61
N GLU A 37 -3.57 13.68 2.76
CA GLU A 37 -2.30 13.35 3.41
C GLU A 37 -2.48 13.02 4.90
N ARG A 38 -3.46 13.64 5.55
CA ARG A 38 -3.83 13.39 6.95
C ARG A 38 -4.96 12.38 7.09
N CYS A 39 -5.95 12.44 6.20
CA CYS A 39 -7.15 11.61 6.24
C CYS A 39 -7.15 10.62 5.08
N HIS A 40 -6.61 9.42 5.34
CA HIS A 40 -6.62 8.30 4.40
C HIS A 40 -6.67 6.97 5.16
N LEU A 41 -7.19 5.93 4.51
CA LEU A 41 -7.21 4.57 5.09
C LEU A 41 -5.81 3.95 5.13
N ALA A 42 -5.04 4.10 4.05
CA ALA A 42 -3.63 3.77 3.99
C ALA A 42 -2.96 4.53 2.84
N ALA A 43 -1.70 4.88 3.01
CA ALA A 43 -0.85 5.28 1.89
C ALA A 43 -0.44 4.02 1.11
N VAL A 44 -0.77 3.97 -0.18
CA VAL A 44 -0.40 2.84 -1.04
C VAL A 44 1.08 3.01 -1.45
N PRO A 45 1.97 2.07 -1.12
CA PRO A 45 3.37 2.16 -1.52
C PRO A 45 3.51 2.01 -3.04
N THR A 46 4.53 2.64 -3.62
CA THR A 46 4.81 2.45 -5.05
C THR A 46 5.27 1.03 -5.34
N ASN A 47 5.24 0.63 -6.62
CA ASN A 47 5.78 -0.66 -7.07
C ASN A 47 7.26 -0.83 -6.67
N ALA A 48 7.66 -2.08 -6.43
CA ALA A 48 9.03 -2.43 -6.06
C ALA A 48 9.53 -3.68 -6.79
N VAL A 49 10.82 -3.69 -7.12
CA VAL A 49 11.51 -4.88 -7.64
C VAL A 49 11.89 -5.78 -6.48
N VAL A 50 11.20 -6.93 -6.37
CA VAL A 50 11.47 -7.91 -5.30
C VAL A 50 12.57 -8.87 -5.73
N VAL A 51 13.56 -9.05 -4.86
CA VAL A 51 14.72 -9.92 -5.11
C VAL A 51 15.07 -10.72 -3.88
N ARG A 52 15.79 -11.84 -4.08
CA ARG A 52 16.40 -12.57 -2.96
C ARG A 52 17.42 -11.68 -2.24
N THR A 53 17.51 -11.81 -0.92
CA THR A 53 18.32 -10.95 -0.05
C THR A 53 19.79 -10.88 -0.47
N GLU A 54 20.37 -12.02 -0.85
CA GLU A 54 21.76 -12.16 -1.31
C GLU A 54 22.06 -11.40 -2.61
N ASN A 55 21.02 -11.12 -3.43
CA ASN A 55 21.17 -10.44 -4.71
C ASN A 55 20.86 -8.94 -4.66
N ARG A 56 20.37 -8.42 -3.53
CA ARG A 56 19.88 -7.04 -3.38
C ARG A 56 20.88 -5.99 -3.87
N CYS A 57 22.13 -6.07 -3.43
CA CYS A 57 23.17 -5.10 -3.81
C CYS A 57 23.56 -5.21 -5.29
N ARG A 58 23.59 -6.42 -5.84
CA ARG A 58 23.95 -6.65 -7.25
C ARG A 58 22.87 -6.13 -8.19
N VAL A 59 21.61 -6.43 -7.90
CA VAL A 59 20.48 -5.97 -8.71
C VAL A 59 20.33 -4.45 -8.64
N TRP A 60 20.45 -3.85 -7.46
CA TRP A 60 20.43 -2.38 -7.33
C TRP A 60 21.50 -1.73 -8.22
N LYS A 61 22.77 -2.15 -8.11
CA LYS A 61 23.87 -1.58 -8.92
C LYS A 61 23.64 -1.75 -10.42
N TYR A 62 22.97 -2.84 -10.83
CA TYR A 62 22.63 -3.07 -12.23
C TYR A 62 21.52 -2.11 -12.70
N LEU A 63 20.42 -2.01 -11.95
CA LEU A 63 19.31 -1.11 -12.24
C LEU A 63 19.73 0.36 -12.23
N GLU A 64 20.59 0.75 -11.28
CA GLU A 64 21.17 2.10 -11.20
C GLU A 64 21.94 2.46 -12.48
N ARG A 65 22.74 1.53 -13.02
CA ARG A 65 23.44 1.74 -14.29
C ARG A 65 22.47 1.81 -15.47
N LEU A 66 21.46 0.95 -15.51
CA LEU A 66 20.47 0.95 -16.59
C LEU A 66 19.68 2.26 -16.62
N GLN A 67 19.16 2.72 -15.49
CA GLN A 67 18.39 3.97 -15.47
C GLN A 67 19.27 5.18 -15.80
N ASN A 68 20.56 5.18 -15.42
CA ASN A 68 21.46 6.27 -15.76
C ASN A 68 21.73 6.35 -17.27
N ALA A 69 21.71 5.20 -17.95
CA ALA A 69 21.88 5.13 -19.40
C ALA A 69 20.58 5.35 -20.18
N PHE A 70 19.46 4.80 -19.68
CA PHE A 70 18.22 4.63 -20.46
C PHE A 70 16.97 5.22 -19.81
N GLY A 71 17.06 5.81 -18.61
CA GLY A 71 15.91 6.36 -17.89
C GLY A 71 15.29 7.59 -18.55
N ASN A 72 16.14 8.45 -19.15
CA ASN A 72 15.74 9.66 -19.87
C ASN A 72 16.28 9.68 -21.31
N ALA A 73 16.53 8.50 -21.89
CA ALA A 73 17.05 8.40 -23.25
C ALA A 73 16.00 8.89 -24.26
N THR A 74 16.40 9.80 -25.15
CA THR A 74 15.54 10.35 -26.21
C THR A 74 15.66 9.57 -27.52
N GLU A 75 16.71 8.75 -27.66
CA GLU A 75 16.99 7.92 -28.82
C GLU A 75 17.39 6.50 -28.38
N GLY A 76 16.99 5.51 -29.17
CA GLY A 76 17.26 4.10 -28.85
C GLY A 76 16.28 3.52 -27.85
N PHE A 77 16.80 2.91 -26.78
CA PHE A 77 16.00 2.20 -25.77
C PHE A 77 15.66 3.13 -24.60
N SER A 78 14.37 3.20 -24.24
CA SER A 78 13.87 3.92 -23.06
C SER A 78 13.37 2.92 -22.02
N LEU A 79 13.93 2.98 -20.81
CA LEU A 79 13.70 1.99 -19.75
C LEU A 79 12.28 2.04 -19.18
N PHE A 80 11.66 3.23 -19.18
CA PHE A 80 10.34 3.48 -18.58
C PHE A 80 9.32 3.86 -19.65
N SER A 81 9.49 3.39 -20.89
CA SER A 81 8.54 3.63 -21.96
C SER A 81 8.26 2.34 -22.72
N SER A 82 6.99 1.98 -22.76
CA SER A 82 6.47 0.87 -23.56
C SER A 82 6.07 1.30 -24.97
N ALA A 83 6.37 2.55 -25.35
CA ALA A 83 6.08 3.06 -26.69
C ALA A 83 6.78 2.20 -27.76
N GLY A 84 5.98 1.65 -28.68
CA GLY A 84 6.47 0.79 -29.76
C GLY A 84 6.31 -0.71 -29.52
N TYR A 85 5.79 -1.14 -28.36
CA TYR A 85 5.58 -2.56 -28.03
C TYR A 85 4.11 -3.01 -28.02
N GLY A 86 3.16 -2.09 -28.22
CA GLY A 86 1.72 -2.40 -28.37
C GLY A 86 0.94 -2.50 -27.06
N GLU A 87 1.62 -2.53 -25.92
CA GLU A 87 1.05 -2.55 -24.56
C GLU A 87 1.67 -1.43 -23.71
N SER A 88 1.06 -1.11 -22.57
CA SER A 88 1.59 -0.15 -21.59
C SER A 88 2.22 -0.84 -20.38
N ASP A 89 3.04 -0.08 -19.64
CA ASP A 89 3.60 -0.50 -18.35
C ASP A 89 4.41 -1.82 -18.40
N LEU A 90 5.14 -2.05 -19.49
CA LEU A 90 5.99 -3.22 -19.68
C LEU A 90 7.27 -3.12 -18.85
N LEU A 91 7.54 -4.14 -18.03
CA LEU A 91 8.61 -4.24 -17.01
C LEU A 91 8.47 -3.22 -15.87
N PHE A 92 8.36 -1.93 -16.20
CA PHE A 92 8.10 -0.83 -15.28
C PHE A 92 6.91 -0.04 -15.77
N SER A 93 6.22 0.67 -14.86
CA SER A 93 5.15 1.56 -15.30
C SER A 93 5.71 2.68 -16.18
N ASP A 94 4.98 3.05 -17.23
CA ASP A 94 5.36 4.13 -18.14
C ASP A 94 5.40 5.50 -17.43
N GLY A 95 4.75 5.61 -16.27
CA GLY A 95 4.83 6.79 -15.39
C GLY A 95 6.06 6.82 -14.46
N THR A 96 6.97 5.84 -14.56
CA THR A 96 8.15 5.78 -13.70
C THR A 96 9.18 6.84 -14.11
N HIS A 97 9.55 7.71 -13.17
CA HIS A 97 10.60 8.72 -13.42
C HIS A 97 12.00 8.26 -13.02
N HIS A 98 12.12 7.44 -11.97
CA HIS A 98 13.39 7.00 -11.40
C HIS A 98 13.19 5.82 -10.44
N LEU A 99 14.16 4.91 -10.35
CA LEU A 99 14.15 3.81 -9.38
C LEU A 99 14.90 4.23 -8.11
N GLN A 100 14.26 4.10 -6.95
CA GLN A 100 14.90 4.40 -5.67
C GLN A 100 15.32 3.12 -4.93
N ARG A 101 16.44 3.21 -4.22
CA ARG A 101 16.93 2.09 -3.41
C ARG A 101 16.09 1.94 -2.16
N VAL A 102 15.41 0.80 -2.03
CA VAL A 102 14.72 0.42 -0.80
C VAL A 102 15.72 -0.07 0.25
N VAL A 103 15.62 0.48 1.46
CA VAL A 103 16.36 0.04 2.65
C VAL A 103 15.38 -0.65 3.60
N GLY A 104 15.78 -1.79 4.16
CA GLY A 104 14.97 -2.54 5.13
C GLY A 104 14.29 -3.79 4.56
N SER A 105 13.16 -4.16 5.19
CA SER A 105 12.32 -5.31 4.88
C SER A 105 11.13 -4.91 3.99
N TYR A 106 10.32 -5.88 3.57
CA TYR A 106 9.09 -5.60 2.85
C TYR A 106 8.11 -4.79 3.73
N THR A 107 8.01 -5.09 5.03
CA THR A 107 7.15 -4.33 5.96
C THR A 107 7.57 -2.88 6.12
N SER A 108 8.87 -2.59 6.17
CA SER A 108 9.35 -1.20 6.22
C SER A 108 9.09 -0.44 4.91
N TRP A 109 9.09 -1.15 3.77
CA TRP A 109 8.74 -0.58 2.48
C TRP A 109 7.23 -0.29 2.35
N LEU A 110 6.39 -1.25 2.76
CA LEU A 110 4.93 -1.08 2.73
C LEU A 110 4.45 0.03 3.68
N GLY A 111 5.17 0.24 4.78
CA GLY A 111 4.80 1.21 5.80
C GLY A 111 3.74 0.68 6.76
N PRO A 112 3.60 1.31 7.94
CA PRO A 112 2.79 0.79 9.02
C PRO A 112 1.30 0.77 8.67
N THR A 113 0.75 1.85 8.13
CA THR A 113 -0.70 1.96 7.85
C THR A 113 -1.16 0.92 6.83
N TYR A 114 -0.40 0.74 5.75
CA TYR A 114 -0.72 -0.27 4.74
C TYR A 114 -0.58 -1.70 5.28
N THR A 115 0.47 -1.96 6.06
CA THR A 115 0.67 -3.29 6.67
C THR A 115 -0.45 -3.66 7.63
N THR A 116 -0.88 -2.73 8.50
CA THR A 116 -2.01 -2.95 9.42
C THR A 116 -3.30 -3.25 8.66
N MET A 117 -3.56 -2.52 7.56
CA MET A 117 -4.74 -2.78 6.72
C MET A 117 -4.67 -4.16 6.07
N LEU A 118 -3.51 -4.57 5.54
CA LEU A 118 -3.35 -5.91 4.97
C LEU A 118 -3.60 -7.01 6.01
N GLN A 119 -3.06 -6.87 7.22
CA GLN A 119 -3.26 -7.83 8.31
C GLN A 119 -4.73 -8.00 8.68
N ALA A 120 -5.53 -6.93 8.63
CA ALA A 120 -6.97 -7.01 8.88
C ALA A 120 -7.72 -7.88 7.85
N PHE A 121 -7.15 -8.07 6.65
CA PHE A 121 -7.68 -8.96 5.62
C PHE A 121 -6.99 -10.32 5.56
N GLU A 122 -5.93 -10.54 6.35
CA GLU A 122 -5.31 -11.85 6.44
C GLU A 122 -6.28 -12.81 7.14
N CYS A 123 -6.71 -13.85 6.42
CA CYS A 123 -7.43 -14.94 7.05
C CYS A 123 -6.50 -15.60 8.07
N GLU A 124 -6.77 -15.41 9.36
CA GLU A 124 -6.24 -16.31 10.37
C GLU A 124 -6.83 -17.70 10.11
N GLY A 125 -6.06 -18.53 9.40
CA GLY A 125 -6.31 -19.95 9.39
C GLY A 125 -6.15 -20.44 10.81
N VAL A 126 -7.26 -20.57 11.55
CA VAL A 126 -7.29 -21.37 12.76
C VAL A 126 -6.92 -22.78 12.32
N PHE A 127 -5.64 -23.13 12.45
CA PHE A 127 -5.22 -24.52 12.42
C PHE A 127 -5.80 -25.15 13.69
N ILE A 128 -7.05 -25.62 13.58
CA ILE A 128 -7.50 -26.68 14.46
C ILE A 128 -6.67 -27.89 14.05
N SER A 129 -5.52 -28.07 14.70
CA SER A 129 -4.86 -29.36 14.71
C SER A 129 -5.91 -30.33 15.26
N ALA A 130 -6.47 -31.15 14.38
CA ALA A 130 -7.32 -32.26 14.79
C ALA A 130 -6.51 -33.05 15.82
N GLY A 131 -6.98 -33.03 17.07
CA GLY A 131 -6.28 -33.63 18.19
C GLY A 131 -5.95 -35.07 17.89
N THR A 132 -4.66 -35.37 17.77
CA THR A 132 -4.15 -36.62 18.34
C THR A 132 -3.62 -36.19 19.69
N GLY A 133 -4.35 -36.52 20.76
CA GLY A 133 -4.09 -36.00 22.08
C GLY A 133 -2.70 -36.39 22.59
N ASP A 134 -2.02 -35.43 23.20
CA ASP A 134 -1.44 -35.60 24.52
C ASP A 134 -1.32 -34.22 25.17
N GLY A 135 -1.53 -34.17 26.47
CA GLY A 135 -1.67 -32.95 27.24
C GLY A 135 -0.37 -32.15 27.38
N THR A 136 -0.58 -30.91 27.83
CA THR A 136 0.36 -29.94 28.40
C THR A 136 0.85 -28.79 27.50
N ASP A 137 0.33 -27.63 27.90
CA ASP A 137 0.94 -26.30 27.93
C ASP A 137 0.91 -25.42 26.67
N GLY A 138 0.56 -24.15 26.90
CA GLY A 138 0.40 -23.14 25.86
C GLY A 138 -0.77 -22.16 26.06
N ARG A 139 -1.18 -21.86 27.30
CA ARG A 139 -1.97 -20.66 27.58
C ARG A 139 -1.07 -19.43 27.41
N GLN A 140 -1.15 -18.72 26.29
CA GLN A 140 -1.01 -17.26 26.24
C GLN A 140 -1.37 -16.74 24.83
N PHE A 141 -1.88 -15.51 24.77
CA PHE A 141 -2.25 -14.69 23.59
C PHE A 141 -3.72 -14.82 23.16
N ASP A 142 -4.56 -13.78 23.22
CA ASP A 142 -4.36 -12.39 23.62
C ASP A 142 -5.70 -11.85 24.17
N ARG A 143 -5.68 -11.24 25.36
CA ARG A 143 -6.86 -10.75 26.08
C ARG A 143 -7.00 -9.23 25.90
N ARG A 144 -6.79 -8.73 24.68
CA ARG A 144 -6.75 -7.28 24.40
C ARG A 144 -7.71 -6.84 23.30
N LEU A 145 -8.94 -7.38 23.28
CA LEU A 145 -10.05 -6.80 22.50
C LEU A 145 -11.38 -6.82 23.27
N ARG A 146 -11.34 -6.58 24.59
CA ARG A 146 -12.55 -6.21 25.31
C ARG A 146 -12.24 -5.11 26.32
N GLY A 147 -12.41 -3.87 25.88
CA GLY A 147 -12.60 -2.76 26.79
C GLY A 147 -13.94 -2.96 27.50
N GLU A 148 -13.90 -3.55 28.70
CA GLU A 148 -15.03 -3.53 29.62
C GLU A 148 -14.70 -2.53 30.74
N SER A 149 -15.47 -1.44 30.73
CA SER A 149 -15.53 -0.43 31.77
C SER A 149 -16.05 -1.07 33.06
N GLY A 150 -15.19 -1.21 34.07
CA GLY A 150 -15.58 -1.71 35.39
C GLY A 150 -16.29 -0.61 36.18
N GLY A 151 -17.60 -0.77 36.37
CA GLY A 151 -18.37 -0.04 37.38
C GLY A 151 -18.14 -0.65 38.77
N GLU A 152 -17.74 0.17 39.72
CA GLU A 152 -17.56 -0.17 41.14
C GLU A 152 -18.89 0.06 41.87
N GLU A 153 -19.57 -1.03 42.29
CA GLU A 153 -20.70 -0.97 43.23
C GLU A 153 -20.19 -1.38 44.62
N LYS A 154 -20.25 -0.43 45.56
CA LYS A 154 -20.15 -0.65 47.01
C LYS A 154 -21.56 -0.76 47.59
N GLY A 155 -21.80 -1.80 48.37
CA GLY A 155 -23.01 -1.99 49.17
C GLY A 155 -22.96 -3.31 49.92
#